data_AF-A0A1X7HEM2-F1
#
_entry.id   AF-A0A1X7HEM2-F1
#
_cell.length_a   1.000
_cell.length_b   1.000
_cell.length_c   1.000
_cell.angle_alpha   90.00
_cell.angle_beta   90.00
_cell.angle_gamma   90.00
#
_symmetry.space_group_name_H-M   'P 1'
#
loop_
_entity.id
_entity.type
_entity.pdbx_description
1 polymer ?
#
loop_
_entity_poly.entity_id
_entity_poly.type
_entity_poly.pdbx_seq_one_letter_code
_entity_poly.pdbx_strand_id
1 'polypeptide(L)'
;MTDTQKKQIKSWMITLGAFLLMHIYFIAVDGTSWVPKMNDSGNLGNRFFQWILQGDLFTEWITPYSYPFFNLVTVISTVAVLIAAVSYIFSSIFSKN
;
A
#
# COMPACT_ATOMS: atom_id res chain seq x y z
N MET A 1 27.49 -13.72 6.80
CA MET A 1 26.19 -13.47 6.14
C MET A 1 26.27 -14.00 4.72
N THR A 2 25.37 -14.92 4.33
CA THR A 2 25.39 -15.56 3.01
C THR A 2 24.92 -14.59 1.92
N ASP A 3 25.29 -14.84 0.66
CA ASP A 3 24.88 -13.98 -0.47
C ASP A 3 23.34 -13.97 -0.64
N THR A 4 22.69 -15.09 -0.33
CA THR A 4 21.21 -15.18 -0.28
C THR A 4 20.62 -14.25 0.76
N GLN A 5 21.18 -14.22 1.97
CA GLN A 5 20.73 -13.29 3.02
C GLN A 5 20.93 -11.83 2.59
N LYS A 6 22.08 -11.49 1.97
CA LYS A 6 22.34 -10.12 1.51
C LYS A 6 21.34 -9.70 0.44
N LYS A 7 21.02 -10.60 -0.50
CA LYS A 7 20.01 -10.38 -1.53
C LYS A 7 18.62 -10.16 -0.92
N GLN A 8 18.24 -10.95 0.09
CA GLN A 8 16.98 -10.81 0.80
C GLN A 8 16.88 -9.48 1.56
N ILE A 9 17.92 -9.09 2.30
CA ILE A 9 17.93 -7.79 2.99
C ILE A 9 17.85 -6.65 1.98
N LYS A 10 18.58 -6.71 0.86
CA LYS A 10 18.48 -5.70 -0.20
C LYS A 10 17.06 -5.60 -0.75
N SER A 11 16.39 -6.73 -0.99
CA SER A 11 14.99 -6.73 -1.43
C SER A 11 14.07 -6.08 -0.40
N TRP A 12 14.24 -6.40 0.88
CA TRP A 12 13.46 -5.82 1.97
C TRP A 12 13.64 -4.31 2.11
N MET A 13 14.88 -3.83 2.00
CA MET A 13 15.16 -2.39 2.00
C MET A 13 14.47 -1.67 0.85
N ILE A 14 14.43 -2.27 -0.34
CA ILE A 14 13.71 -1.70 -1.50
C ILE A 14 12.20 -1.68 -1.23
N THR A 15 11.62 -2.77 -0.74
CA THR A 15 10.18 -2.84 -0.43
C THR A 15 9.77 -1.79 0.60
N LEU A 16 10.49 -1.71 1.72
CA LEU A 16 10.20 -0.72 2.77
C LEU A 16 10.47 0.71 2.28
N GLY A 17 11.56 0.93 1.54
CA GLY A 17 11.86 2.22 0.94
C GLY A 17 10.77 2.70 -0.02
N ALA A 18 10.28 1.82 -0.90
CA ALA A 18 9.18 2.14 -1.82
C ALA A 18 7.88 2.43 -1.06
N PHE A 19 7.56 1.66 -0.02
CA PHE A 19 6.40 1.88 0.85
C PHE A 19 6.46 3.24 1.55
N LEU A 20 7.63 3.63 2.07
CA LEU A 20 7.83 4.93 2.71
C LEU A 20 7.77 6.09 1.71
N LEU A 21 8.42 5.95 0.55
CA LEU A 21 8.38 6.96 -0.51
C LEU A 21 6.96 7.22 -1.00
N MET A 22 6.15 6.16 -1.13
CA MET A 22 4.74 6.27 -1.45
C MET A 22 3.99 7.11 -0.40
N HIS A 23 4.24 6.90 0.90
CA HIS A 23 3.58 7.68 1.96
C HIS A 23 4.04 9.14 1.97
N ILE A 24 5.32 9.41 1.72
CA ILE A 24 5.83 10.78 1.56
C ILE A 24 5.12 11.48 0.40
N TYR A 25 4.97 10.79 -0.73
CA TYR A 25 4.25 11.30 -1.90
C TYR A 25 2.78 11.60 -1.55
N PHE A 26 2.09 10.69 -0.86
CA PHE A 26 0.70 10.93 -0.44
C PHE A 26 0.57 12.14 0.49
N ILE A 27 1.44 12.28 1.48
CA ILE A 27 1.44 13.46 2.38
C ILE A 27 1.65 14.75 1.58
N ALA A 28 2.57 14.75 0.60
CA ALA A 28 2.87 15.93 -0.19
C ALA A 28 1.74 16.34 -1.16
N VAL A 29 0.97 15.37 -1.64
CA VAL A 29 -0.06 15.56 -2.68
C VAL A 29 -1.47 15.67 -2.10
N ASP A 30 -1.74 15.13 -0.93
CA ASP A 30 -3.08 15.15 -0.32
C ASP A 30 -3.59 16.58 -0.16
N GLY A 31 -4.84 16.81 -0.56
CA GLY A 31 -5.45 18.15 -0.59
C GLY A 31 -4.96 19.09 -1.70
N THR A 32 -4.04 18.66 -2.57
CA THR A 32 -3.55 19.46 -3.71
C THR A 32 -4.22 19.09 -5.03
N SER A 33 -3.97 19.89 -6.08
CA SER A 33 -4.43 19.58 -7.45
C SER A 33 -3.68 18.44 -8.14
N TRP A 34 -2.65 17.89 -7.50
CA TRP A 34 -1.84 16.77 -8.02
C TRP A 34 -2.44 15.41 -7.71
N VAL A 35 -3.57 15.38 -7.00
CA VAL A 35 -4.35 14.18 -6.75
C VAL A 35 -4.86 13.60 -8.09
N PRO A 36 -4.79 12.26 -8.30
CA PRO A 36 -5.24 11.65 -9.53
C PRO A 36 -6.73 11.91 -9.76
N LYS A 37 -7.09 12.34 -10.98
CA LYS A 37 -8.49 12.50 -11.38
C LYS A 37 -9.10 11.14 -11.68
N MET A 38 -10.14 10.80 -10.93
CA MET A 38 -10.93 9.58 -11.15
C MET A 38 -11.72 9.69 -12.45
N ASN A 39 -11.72 8.62 -13.24
CA ASN A 39 -12.53 8.57 -14.46
C ASN A 39 -14.01 8.40 -14.11
N ASP A 40 -14.83 9.43 -14.34
CA ASP A 40 -16.26 9.38 -14.08
C ASP A 40 -17.10 8.90 -15.30
N SER A 41 -16.59 7.93 -16.05
CA SER A 41 -17.26 7.38 -17.25
C SER A 41 -18.61 6.71 -16.99
N GLY A 42 -19.07 6.62 -15.73
CA GLY A 42 -20.36 6.05 -15.36
C GLY A 42 -20.50 4.54 -15.58
N ASN A 43 -19.47 3.85 -16.07
CA ASN A 43 -19.48 2.41 -16.30
C ASN A 43 -19.56 1.62 -14.99
N LEU A 44 -19.93 0.34 -15.09
CA LEU A 44 -20.22 -0.50 -13.91
C LEU A 44 -18.99 -0.67 -13.00
N GLY A 45 -17.80 -0.78 -13.59
CA GLY A 45 -16.54 -0.86 -12.85
C GLY A 45 -16.20 0.42 -12.08
N ASN A 46 -16.40 1.59 -12.69
CA ASN A 46 -16.22 2.88 -12.02
C ASN A 46 -17.20 3.05 -10.86
N ARG A 47 -18.48 2.71 -11.05
CA ARG A 47 -19.48 2.78 -9.97
C ARG A 47 -19.10 1.90 -8.79
N PHE A 48 -18.65 0.67 -9.05
CA PHE A 48 -18.20 -0.24 -8.00
C PHE A 48 -16.97 0.30 -7.27
N PHE A 49 -16.00 0.85 -8.02
CA PHE A 49 -14.81 1.44 -7.43
C PHE A 49 -15.13 2.68 -6.57
N GLN A 50 -16.01 3.57 -7.04
CA GLN A 50 -16.48 4.71 -6.27
C GLN A 50 -17.25 4.28 -5.01
N TRP A 51 -18.06 3.23 -5.09
CA TRP A 51 -18.76 2.68 -3.93
C TRP A 51 -17.77 2.18 -2.86
N ILE A 52 -16.70 1.49 -3.27
CA ILE A 52 -15.62 1.10 -2.34
C ILE A 52 -15.00 2.33 -1.69
N LEU A 53 -14.63 3.34 -2.48
CA LEU A 53 -13.96 4.55 -1.98
C LEU A 53 -14.83 5.39 -1.03
N GLN A 54 -16.15 5.34 -1.18
CA GLN A 54 -17.10 6.05 -0.33
C GLN A 54 -17.48 5.27 0.93
N GLY A 55 -17.08 4.01 1.05
CA GLY A 55 -17.37 3.20 2.22
C GLY A 55 -16.61 3.66 3.47
N ASP A 56 -17.26 3.51 4.63
CA ASP A 56 -16.78 3.96 5.95
C ASP A 56 -15.35 3.51 6.26
N LEU A 57 -14.91 2.37 5.72
CA LEU A 57 -13.55 1.87 5.92
C LEU A 57 -12.49 2.88 5.48
N PHE A 58 -12.72 3.63 4.39
CA PHE A 58 -11.76 4.58 3.81
C PHE A 58 -12.14 6.04 4.01
N THR A 59 -13.32 6.31 4.56
CA THR A 59 -13.83 7.66 4.83
C THR A 59 -13.94 7.96 6.33
N GLU A 60 -13.95 6.95 7.20
CA GLU A 60 -14.06 7.12 8.65
C GLU A 60 -13.00 6.32 9.43
N TRP A 61 -12.83 5.02 9.14
CA TRP A 61 -12.04 4.12 9.99
C TRP A 61 -10.53 4.19 9.73
N ILE A 62 -10.12 4.16 8.46
CA ILE A 62 -8.72 4.21 8.05
C ILE A 62 -8.54 5.45 7.17
N THR A 63 -8.31 6.59 7.81
CA THR A 63 -8.27 7.91 7.16
C THR A 63 -6.97 8.68 7.42
N PRO A 64 -5.78 8.09 7.14
CA PRO A 64 -4.52 8.83 7.23
C PRO A 64 -4.45 10.01 6.24
N TYR A 65 -5.24 9.98 5.17
CA TYR A 65 -5.33 11.01 4.15
C TYR A 65 -6.77 11.48 3.95
N SER A 66 -6.91 12.73 3.49
CA SER A 66 -8.21 13.33 3.14
C SER A 66 -8.79 12.72 1.87
N TYR A 67 -7.94 12.25 0.95
CA TYR A 67 -8.37 11.60 -0.28
C TYR A 67 -8.59 10.07 -0.10
N PRO A 68 -9.84 9.55 -0.20
CA PRO A 68 -10.14 8.14 0.14
C PRO A 68 -9.38 7.10 -0.70
N PHE A 69 -8.97 7.46 -1.92
CA PHE A 69 -8.14 6.58 -2.74
C PHE A 69 -6.77 6.34 -2.12
N PHE A 70 -6.15 7.36 -1.53
CA PHE A 70 -4.87 7.18 -0.84
C PHE A 70 -5.04 6.26 0.37
N ASN A 71 -6.15 6.39 1.11
CA ASN A 71 -6.51 5.47 2.19
C ASN A 71 -6.63 4.02 1.71
N LEU A 72 -7.32 3.78 0.59
CA LEU A 72 -7.43 2.46 -0.04
C LEU A 72 -6.04 1.88 -0.37
N VAL A 73 -5.19 2.65 -1.06
CA VAL A 73 -3.86 2.16 -1.46
C VAL A 73 -2.98 1.92 -0.22
N THR A 74 -3.10 2.74 0.82
CA THR A 74 -2.41 2.52 2.10
C THR A 74 -2.84 1.21 2.75
N VAL A 75 -4.13 0.89 2.79
CA VAL A 75 -4.60 -0.40 3.33
C VAL A 75 -4.04 -1.57 2.54
N ILE A 76 -4.18 -1.54 1.21
CA ILE A 76 -3.71 -2.62 0.32
C ILE A 76 -2.21 -2.84 0.46
N SER A 77 -1.42 -1.75 0.39
CA SER A 77 0.03 -1.83 0.49
C SER A 77 0.50 -2.28 1.87
N THR A 78 -0.16 -1.84 2.94
CA THR A 78 0.13 -2.30 4.31
C THR A 78 -0.13 -3.80 4.44
N VAL A 79 -1.27 -4.30 3.96
CA VAL A 79 -1.59 -5.74 3.95
C VAL A 79 -0.55 -6.51 3.13
N ALA A 80 -0.15 -6.01 1.96
CA ALA A 80 0.85 -6.66 1.12
C ALA A 80 2.22 -6.74 1.81
N VAL A 81 2.67 -5.66 2.45
CA VAL A 81 3.93 -5.64 3.22
C VAL A 81 3.87 -6.60 4.41
N LEU A 82 2.73 -6.66 5.11
CA LEU A 82 2.51 -7.61 6.21
C LEU A 82 2.58 -9.06 5.73
N ILE A 83 1.91 -9.40 4.64
CA ILE A 83 1.98 -10.74 4.04
C ILE A 83 3.43 -11.08 3.67
N ALA A 84 4.13 -10.17 3.00
CA ALA A 84 5.53 -10.37 2.66
C ALA A 84 6.40 -10.61 3.91
N ALA A 85 6.16 -9.86 5.00
CA ALA A 85 6.92 -9.95 6.24
C ALA A 85 6.72 -11.29 6.91
N VAL A 86 5.46 -11.73 6.99
CA VAL A 86 5.10 -13.06 7.47
C VAL A 86 5.78 -14.13 6.63
N SER A 87 5.66 -14.09 5.30
CA SER A 87 6.32 -15.06 4.41
C SER A 87 7.84 -15.12 4.60
N TYR A 88 8.49 -13.97 4.82
CA TYR A 88 9.92 -13.91 5.10
C TYR A 88 10.28 -14.56 6.45
N ILE A 89 9.52 -14.28 7.51
CA ILE A 89 9.73 -14.88 8.84
C ILE A 89 9.58 -16.40 8.74
N PHE A 90 8.50 -16.89 8.14
CA PHE A 90 8.27 -18.32 7.93
C PHE A 90 9.41 -18.96 7.13
N SER A 91 9.84 -18.36 6.01
CA SER A 91 10.99 -18.85 5.25
C SER A 91 12.26 -18.90 6.11
N SER A 92 12.53 -17.88 6.94
CA SER A 92 13.73 -17.85 7.78
C SER A 92 13.76 -18.90 8.89
N ILE A 93 12.59 -19.28 9.42
CA ILE A 93 12.45 -20.31 10.45
C ILE A 93 12.54 -21.70 9.83
N PHE A 94 11.79 -21.95 8.74
CA PHE A 94 11.65 -23.29 8.16
C PHE A 94 12.78 -23.68 7.20
N SER A 95 13.53 -22.74 6.62
CA SER A 95 14.72 -23.09 5.80
C SER A 95 15.98 -23.32 6.63
N LYS A 96 15.92 -23.18 7.95
CA LYS A 96 17.06 -23.38 8.87
C LYS A 96 17.09 -24.80 9.48
N ASN A 97 16.05 -25.60 9.23
CA ASN A 97 16.01 -27.05 9.48
C ASN A 97 16.20 -27.80 8.16
#